data_AF-A0A957N5V8-F1
#
_entry.id   AF-A0A957N5V8-F1
#
_cell.length_a   1.000
_cell.length_b   1.000
_cell.length_c   1.000
_cell.angle_alpha   90.00
_cell.angle_beta   90.00
_cell.angle_gamma   90.00
#
_symmetry.space_group_name_H-M   'P 1'
#
loop_
_entity.id
_entity.type
_entity.pdbx_description
1 polymer ?
#
loop_
_entity_poly.entity_id
_entity_poly.type
_entity_poly.pdbx_seq_one_letter_code
_entity_poly.pdbx_strand_id
1 'polypeptide(L)'
;MTWKSTRFAKLVLGPCLAILLGMAILKPAARGAVVLDFFEVTPQASGVLLTWSTLAEFNLEGFNINVKEATAPPTEYQIIGTEAAQGGVDRGYFYTFDVGNLAAGIAYCFRIQEIVTDGTAPEAFDRCGYGIDVTPTPTLPPAPISPLPLTPIFESPLSTPTSNPLPLSTPLPPEPVAVPEPFSIVLFGAGVAAASLFVRRKRRP
;
A
#
# COMPACT_ATOMS: atom_id res chain seq x y z
N MET A 1 -51.37 23.33 53.22
CA MET A 1 -50.11 23.66 52.49
C MET A 1 -49.62 22.39 51.81
N THR A 2 -49.84 22.24 50.51
CA THR A 2 -49.42 21.06 49.73
C THR A 2 -48.65 21.53 48.50
N TRP A 3 -47.32 21.54 48.63
CA TRP A 3 -46.37 21.95 47.60
C TRP A 3 -46.20 20.81 46.58
N LYS A 4 -46.79 20.96 45.38
CA LYS A 4 -46.66 20.00 44.26
C LYS A 4 -45.24 20.03 43.69
N SER A 5 -44.40 19.08 44.09
CA SER A 5 -43.00 18.92 43.65
C SER A 5 -42.81 18.08 42.37
N THR A 6 -43.82 17.95 41.52
CA THR A 6 -43.80 16.96 40.41
C THR A 6 -43.29 17.51 39.07
N ARG A 7 -42.86 18.78 38.99
CA ARG A 7 -42.45 19.41 37.71
C ARG A 7 -40.95 19.60 37.52
N PHE A 8 -40.14 19.47 38.57
CA PHE A 8 -38.69 19.69 38.48
C PHE A 8 -37.89 18.45 38.06
N ALA A 9 -38.43 17.23 38.25
CA ALA A 9 -37.73 15.99 37.91
C ALA A 9 -37.61 15.73 36.38
N LYS A 10 -38.45 16.36 35.55
CA LYS A 10 -38.42 16.17 34.09
C LYS A 10 -37.47 17.12 33.35
N LEU A 11 -36.98 18.19 34.00
CA LEU A 11 -36.22 19.24 33.30
C LEU A 11 -34.70 19.02 33.30
N VAL A 12 -34.19 18.09 34.11
CA VAL A 12 -32.74 17.83 34.25
C VAL A 12 -32.31 16.48 33.66
N LEU A 13 -33.23 15.51 33.52
CA LEU A 13 -32.91 14.18 32.97
C LEU A 13 -32.74 14.14 31.45
N GLY A 14 -33.45 15.00 30.71
CA GLY A 14 -33.39 15.07 29.24
C GLY A 14 -32.00 15.43 28.68
N PRO A 15 -31.32 16.49 29.17
CA PRO A 15 -30.02 16.88 28.63
C PRO A 15 -28.90 15.90 29.01
N CYS A 16 -28.93 15.28 30.20
CA CYS A 16 -27.94 14.26 30.57
C CYS A 16 -28.01 13.01 29.68
N LEU A 17 -29.21 12.57 29.32
CA LEU A 17 -29.38 11.43 28.40
C LEU A 17 -28.88 11.79 26.99
N ALA A 18 -29.13 13.01 26.52
CA ALA A 18 -28.64 13.49 25.22
C ALA A 18 -27.11 13.67 25.17
N ILE A 19 -26.49 14.10 26.27
CA ILE A 19 -25.02 14.21 26.39
C ILE A 19 -24.36 12.81 26.44
N LEU A 20 -24.94 11.86 27.18
CA LEU A 20 -24.46 10.48 27.21
C LEU A 20 -24.63 9.78 25.85
N LEU A 21 -25.73 10.06 25.13
CA LEU A 21 -25.94 9.55 23.78
C LEU A 21 -25.00 10.21 22.76
N GLY A 22 -24.70 11.51 22.91
CA GLY A 22 -23.77 12.25 22.05
C GLY A 22 -22.31 11.83 22.21
N MET A 23 -21.87 11.55 23.45
CA MET A 23 -20.52 11.04 23.74
C MET A 23 -20.30 9.60 23.24
N ALA A 24 -21.37 8.80 23.07
CA ALA A 24 -21.30 7.46 22.50
C ALA A 24 -21.14 7.43 20.96
N ILE A 25 -21.38 8.56 20.28
CA ILE A 25 -21.33 8.65 18.81
C ILE A 25 -19.97 9.16 18.31
N LEU A 26 -19.18 9.82 19.16
CA LEU A 26 -17.77 10.10 18.84
C LEU A 26 -16.95 8.83 19.05
N LYS A 27 -16.91 7.97 18.02
CA LYS A 27 -15.83 7.00 17.92
C LYS A 27 -14.52 7.79 17.98
N PRO A 28 -13.62 7.55 18.95
CA PRO A 28 -12.32 8.20 18.94
C PRO A 28 -11.67 7.93 17.58
N ALA A 29 -11.05 8.97 17.01
CA ALA A 29 -10.30 8.85 15.76
C ALA A 29 -9.40 7.62 15.89
N ALA A 30 -9.53 6.69 14.94
CA ALA A 30 -8.80 5.44 14.92
C ALA A 30 -7.31 5.75 15.08
N ARG A 31 -6.76 5.38 16.24
CA ARG A 31 -5.31 5.26 16.38
C ARG A 31 -4.95 3.98 15.64
N GLY A 32 -3.89 4.01 14.84
CA GLY A 32 -3.31 2.78 14.29
C GLY A 32 -3.10 1.76 15.40
N ALA A 33 -3.25 0.48 15.08
CA ALA A 33 -3.00 -0.59 16.04
C ALA A 33 -1.52 -0.61 16.48
N VAL A 34 -0.64 0.12 15.81
CA VAL A 34 0.78 0.21 16.11
C VAL A 34 1.25 1.65 16.25
N VAL A 35 2.06 1.91 17.28
CA VAL A 35 2.95 3.07 17.29
C VAL A 35 4.28 2.60 16.74
N LEU A 36 4.56 2.94 15.48
CA LEU A 36 5.78 2.52 14.78
C LEU A 36 6.96 3.42 15.18
N ASP A 37 8.10 2.82 15.50
CA ASP A 37 9.37 3.53 15.66
C ASP A 37 10.04 3.74 14.29
N PHE A 38 10.33 2.64 13.60
CA PHE A 38 10.87 2.66 12.25
C PHE A 38 10.42 1.46 11.40
N PHE A 39 10.50 1.63 10.08
CA PHE A 39 10.42 0.57 9.09
C PHE A 39 11.49 0.83 8.01
N GLU A 40 12.39 -0.13 7.87
CA GLU A 40 13.56 -0.07 6.99
C GLU A 40 13.66 -1.31 6.11
N VAL A 41 14.34 -1.13 4.98
CA VAL A 41 14.50 -2.13 3.94
C VAL A 41 15.98 -2.17 3.55
N THR A 42 16.62 -3.30 3.76
CA THR A 42 18.06 -3.48 3.51
C THR A 42 18.29 -4.47 2.38
N PRO A 43 18.81 -4.05 1.22
CA PRO A 43 19.20 -4.96 0.15
C PRO A 43 20.26 -5.97 0.61
N GLN A 44 20.11 -7.24 0.20
CA GLN A 44 21.05 -8.33 0.43
C GLN A 44 21.45 -8.97 -0.91
N ALA A 45 22.46 -9.85 -0.89
CA ALA A 45 22.95 -10.52 -2.11
C ALA A 45 21.90 -11.41 -2.81
N SER A 46 20.97 -12.00 -2.06
CA SER A 46 19.95 -12.94 -2.58
C SER A 46 18.51 -12.47 -2.35
N GLY A 47 18.33 -11.21 -1.93
CA GLY A 47 17.02 -10.73 -1.50
C GLY A 47 17.08 -9.40 -0.79
N VAL A 48 16.16 -9.19 0.14
CA VAL A 48 16.02 -7.97 0.94
C VAL A 48 15.64 -8.35 2.37
N LEU A 49 16.23 -7.71 3.38
CA LEU A 49 15.77 -7.78 4.76
C LEU A 49 14.80 -6.64 5.04
N LEU A 50 13.62 -6.95 5.56
CA LEU A 50 12.72 -5.98 6.16
C LEU A 50 12.96 -5.95 7.65
N THR A 51 13.14 -4.76 8.23
CA THR A 51 13.28 -4.57 9.68
C THR A 51 12.36 -3.46 10.14
N TRP A 52 11.57 -3.72 11.18
CA TRP A 52 10.75 -2.68 11.79
C TRP A 52 10.73 -2.84 13.30
N SER A 53 10.51 -1.72 13.98
CA SER A 53 10.30 -1.71 15.42
C SER A 53 9.05 -0.94 15.77
N THR A 54 8.34 -1.46 16.77
CA THR A 54 7.17 -0.82 17.37
C THR A 54 7.54 -0.27 18.74
N LEU A 55 6.92 0.84 19.14
CA LEU A 55 6.98 1.37 20.50
C LEU A 55 5.85 0.79 21.37
N ALA A 56 4.70 0.53 20.75
CA ALA A 56 3.53 -0.09 21.38
C ALA A 56 2.59 -0.70 20.33
N GLU A 57 1.85 -1.72 20.74
CA GLU A 57 0.88 -2.45 19.90
C GLU A 57 -0.46 -2.59 20.66
N PHE A 58 -1.57 -2.30 19.98
CA PHE A 58 -2.92 -2.23 20.51
C PHE A 58 -3.87 -3.01 19.59
N ASN A 59 -4.60 -3.98 20.13
CA ASN A 59 -5.60 -4.74 19.35
C ASN A 59 -5.04 -5.29 18.02
N LEU A 60 -3.78 -5.73 18.03
CA LEU A 60 -3.05 -6.22 16.86
C LEU A 60 -2.87 -7.73 16.95
N GLU A 61 -3.25 -8.45 15.89
CA GLU A 61 -2.96 -9.87 15.70
C GLU A 61 -1.58 -10.07 15.07
N GLY A 62 -1.19 -9.16 14.16
CA GLY A 62 0.09 -9.20 13.47
C GLY A 62 0.16 -8.25 12.29
N PHE A 63 1.02 -8.58 11.33
CA PHE A 63 1.29 -7.81 10.13
C PHE A 63 1.18 -8.70 8.90
N ASN A 64 0.49 -8.21 7.87
CA ASN A 64 0.64 -8.71 6.50
C ASN A 64 1.86 -8.03 5.86
N ILE A 65 2.81 -8.82 5.37
CA ILE A 65 3.95 -8.35 4.60
C ILE A 65 3.57 -8.44 3.13
N ASN A 66 3.58 -7.31 2.45
CA ASN A 66 3.18 -7.20 1.06
C ASN A 66 4.32 -6.66 0.21
N VAL A 67 4.33 -7.05 -1.07
CA VAL A 67 5.27 -6.55 -2.08
C VAL A 67 4.52 -6.19 -3.35
N LYS A 68 5.05 -5.24 -4.11
CA LYS A 68 4.74 -5.00 -5.52
C LYS A 68 5.96 -4.44 -6.22
N GLU A 69 6.00 -4.47 -7.55
CA GLU A 69 7.00 -3.68 -8.29
C GLU A 69 6.79 -2.19 -8.03
N ALA A 70 7.88 -1.41 -8.05
CA ALA A 70 7.82 0.01 -7.74
C ALA A 70 6.93 0.79 -8.73
N THR A 71 6.93 0.38 -9.99
CA THR A 71 6.14 0.95 -11.09
C THR A 71 4.70 0.44 -11.16
N ALA A 72 4.41 -0.68 -10.48
CA ALA A 72 3.06 -1.25 -10.43
C ALA A 72 2.08 -0.34 -9.66
N PRO A 73 0.78 -0.35 -10.01
CA PRO A 73 -0.22 0.45 -9.31
C PRO A 73 -0.38 0.00 -7.83
N PRO A 74 -0.89 0.89 -6.94
CA PRO A 74 -1.08 0.57 -5.51
C PRO A 74 -2.03 -0.59 -5.22
N THR A 75 -2.83 -1.03 -6.20
CA THR A 75 -3.77 -2.15 -6.09
C THR A 75 -3.09 -3.52 -6.28
N GLU A 76 -1.84 -3.56 -6.71
CA GLU A 76 -1.10 -4.80 -7.02
C GLU A 76 -0.19 -5.30 -5.89
N TYR A 77 -0.36 -4.78 -4.67
CA TYR A 77 0.30 -5.38 -3.51
C TYR A 77 -0.18 -6.83 -3.34
N GLN A 78 0.78 -7.76 -3.28
CA GLN A 78 0.55 -9.16 -2.98
C GLN A 78 1.14 -9.51 -1.62
N ILE A 79 0.43 -10.30 -0.82
CA ILE A 79 0.91 -10.81 0.46
C ILE A 79 1.97 -11.87 0.21
N ILE A 80 3.16 -11.68 0.80
CA ILE A 80 4.28 -12.64 0.74
C ILE A 80 4.53 -13.33 2.07
N GLY A 81 3.92 -12.85 3.15
CA GLY A 81 4.03 -13.47 4.47
C GLY A 81 3.26 -12.72 5.53
N THR A 82 3.29 -13.26 6.74
CA THR A 82 2.67 -12.67 7.92
C THR A 82 3.60 -12.82 9.12
N GLU A 83 3.65 -11.81 9.98
CA GLU A 83 4.33 -11.88 11.27
C GLU A 83 3.33 -11.65 12.38
N ALA A 84 3.29 -12.55 13.37
CA ALA A 84 2.40 -12.42 14.52
C ALA A 84 2.88 -11.30 15.45
N ALA A 85 1.95 -10.55 16.03
CA ALA A 85 2.25 -9.52 17.00
C ALA A 85 2.94 -10.12 18.24
N GLN A 86 4.02 -9.50 18.67
CA GLN A 86 4.82 -9.87 19.84
C GLN A 86 4.96 -8.70 20.83
N GLY A 87 4.57 -7.48 20.44
CA GLY A 87 4.54 -6.33 21.32
C GLY A 87 3.29 -6.33 22.22
N GLY A 88 3.06 -5.19 22.85
CA GLY A 88 1.90 -4.93 23.68
C GLY A 88 1.74 -3.44 23.94
N VAL A 89 0.71 -3.08 24.70
CA VAL A 89 0.30 -1.69 24.91
C VAL A 89 1.36 -0.83 25.61
N ASP A 90 2.27 -1.46 26.34
CA ASP A 90 3.36 -0.87 27.12
C ASP A 90 4.75 -1.38 26.70
N ARG A 91 4.81 -2.20 25.64
CA ARG A 91 6.06 -2.84 25.20
C ARG A 91 6.13 -2.94 23.68
N GLY A 92 7.14 -2.28 23.11
CA GLY A 92 7.52 -2.45 21.71
C GLY A 92 8.13 -3.81 21.38
N TYR A 93 8.31 -4.09 20.10
CA TYR A 93 9.04 -5.26 19.61
C TYR A 93 9.85 -4.92 18.36
N PHE A 94 10.91 -5.70 18.10
CA PHE A 94 11.73 -5.60 16.90
C PHE A 94 11.52 -6.84 16.04
N TYR A 95 11.15 -6.62 14.78
CA TYR A 95 10.81 -7.66 13.84
C TYR A 95 11.78 -7.65 12.65
N THR A 96 11.94 -8.83 12.06
CA THR A 96 12.76 -9.06 10.87
C THR A 96 12.03 -10.00 9.93
N PHE A 97 12.03 -9.72 8.63
CA PHE A 97 11.46 -10.60 7.62
C PHE A 97 12.35 -10.64 6.37
N ASP A 98 12.83 -11.83 6.02
CA ASP A 98 13.64 -12.04 4.82
C ASP A 98 12.76 -12.23 3.58
N VAL A 99 12.99 -11.41 2.56
CA VAL A 99 12.33 -11.52 1.26
C VAL A 99 13.30 -12.09 0.23
N GLY A 100 12.99 -13.29 -0.28
CA GLY A 100 13.68 -13.92 -1.39
C GLY A 100 12.92 -13.84 -2.72
N ASN A 101 13.47 -14.48 -3.75
CA ASN A 101 12.86 -14.64 -5.08
C ASN A 101 12.53 -13.33 -5.80
N LEU A 102 13.28 -12.26 -5.53
CA LEU A 102 13.18 -11.00 -6.26
C LEU A 102 14.02 -11.07 -7.55
N ALA A 103 13.58 -10.40 -8.60
CA ALA A 103 14.38 -10.26 -9.81
C ALA A 103 15.48 -9.22 -9.60
N ALA A 104 16.69 -9.52 -10.04
CA ALA A 104 17.81 -8.58 -10.00
C ALA A 104 17.56 -7.37 -10.92
N GLY A 105 17.93 -6.18 -10.46
CA GLY A 105 17.75 -4.91 -11.17
C GLY A 105 16.31 -4.37 -11.16
N ILE A 106 15.36 -5.06 -10.51
CA ILE A 106 13.98 -4.60 -10.38
C ILE A 106 13.76 -3.95 -9.01
N ALA A 107 13.22 -2.74 -9.02
CA ALA A 107 12.84 -2.02 -7.80
C ALA A 107 11.43 -2.41 -7.35
N TYR A 108 11.27 -2.64 -6.05
CA TYR A 108 10.03 -3.03 -5.41
C TYR A 108 9.59 -2.00 -4.36
N CYS A 109 8.31 -2.05 -4.01
CA CYS A 109 7.74 -1.45 -2.82
C CYS A 109 7.32 -2.56 -1.85
N PHE A 110 7.72 -2.40 -0.60
CA PHE A 110 7.36 -3.26 0.52
C PHE A 110 6.39 -2.53 1.43
N ARG A 111 5.42 -3.28 1.95
CA ARG A 111 4.40 -2.77 2.85
C ARG A 111 4.24 -3.72 4.03
N ILE A 112 4.28 -3.18 5.25
CA ILE A 112 3.72 -3.83 6.42
C ILE A 112 2.32 -3.26 6.65
N GLN A 113 1.31 -4.11 6.71
CA GLN A 113 -0.08 -3.73 6.95
C GLN A 113 -0.58 -4.42 8.21
N GLU A 114 -1.23 -3.68 9.09
CA GLU A 114 -1.77 -4.20 10.34
C GLU A 114 -2.85 -5.26 10.10
N ILE A 115 -2.89 -6.26 10.98
CA ILE A 115 -4.02 -7.20 11.13
C ILE A 115 -4.66 -6.88 12.48
N VAL A 116 -5.78 -6.16 12.45
CA VAL A 116 -6.42 -5.61 13.66
C VAL A 116 -7.55 -6.49 14.17
N THR A 117 -7.69 -6.62 15.49
CA THR A 117 -8.68 -7.49 16.13
C THR A 117 -9.96 -6.77 16.55
N ASP A 118 -9.97 -5.44 16.54
CA ASP A 118 -11.08 -4.61 17.05
C ASP A 118 -12.00 -4.04 15.94
N GLY A 119 -11.74 -4.41 14.68
CA GLY A 119 -12.53 -3.98 13.53
C GLY A 119 -12.26 -2.53 13.10
N THR A 120 -11.20 -1.89 13.61
CA THR A 120 -10.70 -0.63 13.06
C THR A 120 -10.16 -0.82 11.63
N ALA A 121 -9.96 0.28 10.90
CA ALA A 121 -9.31 0.18 9.59
C ALA A 121 -7.81 -0.04 9.79
N PRO A 122 -7.20 -1.06 9.20
CA PRO A 122 -5.78 -1.34 9.39
C PRO A 122 -4.92 -0.26 8.74
N GLU A 123 -3.87 0.17 9.45
CA GLU A 123 -2.85 1.06 8.90
C GLU A 123 -1.81 0.29 8.08
N ALA A 124 -1.15 0.98 7.14
CA ALA A 124 -0.11 0.40 6.30
C ALA A 124 1.08 1.35 6.16
N PHE A 125 2.28 0.79 6.19
CA PHE A 125 3.54 1.53 6.10
C PHE A 125 4.35 1.02 4.92
N ASP A 126 4.73 1.94 4.02
CA ASP A 126 5.35 1.61 2.74
C ASP A 126 6.80 2.07 2.65
N ARG A 127 7.63 1.28 1.96
CA ARG A 127 9.01 1.60 1.58
C ARG A 127 9.28 1.14 0.15
N CYS A 128 9.67 2.07 -0.72
CA CYS A 128 9.84 1.83 -2.16
C CYS A 128 11.27 2.09 -2.64
N GLY A 129 11.62 1.46 -3.76
CA GLY A 129 12.91 1.67 -4.44
C GLY A 129 14.00 0.70 -4.03
N TYR A 130 13.63 -0.49 -3.54
CA TYR A 130 14.56 -1.49 -3.03
C TYR A 130 14.46 -2.79 -3.83
N GLY A 131 15.57 -3.51 -3.96
CA GLY A 131 15.63 -4.77 -4.70
C GLY A 131 17.07 -5.28 -4.78
N ILE A 132 17.26 -6.46 -5.36
CA ILE A 132 18.60 -7.02 -5.59
C ILE A 132 19.27 -6.19 -6.68
N ASP A 133 20.52 -5.76 -6.44
CA ASP A 133 21.30 -4.90 -7.34
C ASP A 133 20.63 -3.56 -7.69
N VAL A 134 19.69 -3.10 -6.87
CA VAL A 134 19.10 -1.77 -6.97
C VAL A 134 19.85 -0.83 -6.03
N THR A 135 20.42 0.25 -6.58
CA THR A 135 20.92 1.33 -5.74
C THR A 135 19.72 2.13 -5.23
N PRO A 136 19.45 2.18 -3.91
CA PRO A 136 18.34 2.96 -3.40
C PRO A 136 18.58 4.43 -3.73
N THR A 137 17.57 5.09 -4.29
CA THR A 137 17.59 6.55 -4.42
C THR A 137 17.60 7.12 -2.99
N PRO A 138 18.63 7.89 -2.59
CA PRO A 138 18.66 8.46 -1.25
C PRO A 138 17.39 9.31 -1.05
N THR A 139 16.69 9.05 0.05
CA THR A 139 15.59 9.92 0.48
C THR A 139 16.21 11.28 0.74
N LEU A 140 15.92 12.28 -0.11
CA LEU A 140 16.35 13.64 0.16
C LEU A 140 15.81 14.06 1.53
N PRO A 141 16.61 14.72 2.38
CA PRO A 141 16.10 15.35 3.59
C PRO A 141 14.89 16.21 3.24
N PRO A 142 13.83 16.27 4.08
CA PRO A 142 12.75 17.20 3.86
C PRO A 142 13.36 18.59 3.66
N ALA A 143 13.02 19.24 2.54
CA ALA A 143 13.50 20.58 2.25
C ALA A 143 13.22 21.45 3.48
N PRO A 144 14.18 22.28 3.94
CA PRO A 144 13.88 23.22 5.01
C PRO A 144 12.67 24.03 4.58
N ILE A 145 11.63 24.04 5.42
CA ILE A 145 10.48 24.92 5.30
C ILE A 145 11.00 26.36 5.32
N SER A 146 11.26 26.89 4.13
CA SER A 146 11.56 28.30 3.94
C SER A 146 10.26 29.06 4.24
N PRO A 147 10.24 29.99 5.21
CA PRO A 147 9.06 30.82 5.41
C PRO A 147 8.81 31.60 4.12
N LEU A 148 7.67 31.36 3.47
CA LEU A 148 7.24 32.20 2.35
C LEU A 148 7.19 33.65 2.87
N PRO A 149 7.87 34.62 2.22
CA PRO A 149 7.57 36.01 2.48
C PRO A 149 6.12 36.25 2.03
N LEU A 150 5.29 36.77 2.94
CA LEU A 150 3.96 37.29 2.64
C LEU A 150 4.12 38.43 1.62
N THR A 151 3.96 38.13 0.33
CA THR A 151 3.83 39.17 -0.71
C THR A 151 2.42 39.75 -0.63
N PRO A 152 2.27 41.08 -0.39
CA PRO A 152 0.97 41.74 -0.50
C PRO A 152 0.50 41.72 -1.96
N ILE A 153 -0.74 41.29 -2.17
CA ILE A 153 -1.41 41.31 -3.48
C ILE A 153 -1.67 42.78 -3.85
N PHE A 154 -0.90 43.31 -4.80
CA PHE A 154 -1.23 44.55 -5.50
C PHE A 154 -1.87 44.15 -6.83
N GLU A 155 -3.20 44.28 -6.92
CA GLU A 155 -3.93 44.12 -8.17
C GLU A 155 -3.48 45.21 -9.15
N SER A 156 -2.99 44.78 -10.32
CA SER A 156 -2.73 45.67 -11.45
C SER A 156 -3.63 45.25 -12.61
N PRO A 157 -4.28 46.19 -13.32
CA PRO A 157 -5.38 45.87 -14.22
C PRO A 157 -4.95 45.14 -15.50
N LEU A 158 -5.79 44.17 -15.87
CA LEU A 158 -5.80 43.39 -17.10
C LEU A 158 -5.68 44.27 -18.34
N SER A 159 -4.63 44.05 -19.14
CA SER A 159 -4.53 44.57 -20.51
C SER A 159 -4.54 43.40 -21.49
N THR A 160 -5.68 43.17 -22.11
CA THR A 160 -5.86 42.31 -23.29
C THR A 160 -5.26 43.02 -24.51
N PRO A 161 -4.55 42.28 -25.38
CA PRO A 161 -4.86 42.43 -26.79
C PRO A 161 -5.07 41.10 -27.51
N THR A 162 -6.16 41.09 -28.26
CA THR A 162 -6.59 40.10 -29.25
C THR A 162 -5.71 40.17 -30.51
N SER A 163 -5.22 39.02 -30.99
CA SER A 163 -5.17 38.72 -32.44
C SER A 163 -4.96 37.23 -32.72
N ASN A 164 -5.99 36.60 -33.28
CA ASN A 164 -6.00 35.36 -34.09
C ASN A 164 -5.29 35.63 -35.45
N PRO A 165 -4.99 34.69 -36.41
CA PRO A 165 -5.47 33.29 -36.55
C PRO A 165 -4.48 32.23 -37.14
N LEU A 166 -5.02 31.00 -37.27
CA LEU A 166 -4.66 29.81 -38.07
C LEU A 166 -3.90 28.65 -37.39
N PRO A 167 -4.53 27.45 -37.27
CA PRO A 167 -3.80 26.20 -37.12
C PRO A 167 -3.20 25.77 -38.48
N LEU A 168 -1.90 25.51 -38.47
CA LEU A 168 -1.17 24.89 -39.58
C LEU A 168 -1.61 23.42 -39.69
N SER A 169 -2.18 23.06 -40.84
CA SER A 169 -2.54 21.68 -41.19
C SER A 169 -1.31 20.78 -41.09
N THR A 170 -1.31 19.87 -40.11
CA THR A 170 -0.28 18.83 -39.99
C THR A 170 -0.58 17.74 -41.04
N PRO A 171 0.40 17.32 -41.86
CA PRO A 171 0.20 16.28 -42.86
C PRO A 171 -0.06 14.91 -42.19
N LEU A 172 -1.02 14.16 -42.73
CA LEU A 172 -1.38 12.81 -42.33
C LEU A 172 -0.16 11.87 -42.47
N PRO A 173 0.05 10.91 -41.54
CA PRO A 173 1.04 9.86 -41.70
C PRO A 173 0.72 8.96 -42.91
N PRO A 174 1.72 8.44 -43.63
CA PRO A 174 1.49 7.47 -44.68
C PRO A 174 0.87 6.19 -44.11
N GLU A 175 -0.16 5.73 -44.79
CA GLU A 175 -0.91 4.49 -44.57
C GLU A 175 0.05 3.27 -44.54
N PRO A 176 -0.09 2.34 -43.58
CA PRO A 176 0.71 1.13 -43.56
C PRO A 176 0.34 0.24 -44.74
N VAL A 177 1.30 0.00 -45.62
CA VAL A 177 1.20 -1.00 -46.69
C VAL A 177 0.93 -2.36 -46.07
N ALA A 178 -0.22 -2.94 -46.41
CA ALA A 178 -0.56 -4.31 -46.08
C ALA A 178 0.50 -5.26 -46.67
N VAL A 179 1.22 -5.96 -45.79
CA VAL A 179 2.04 -7.11 -46.16
C VAL A 179 1.12 -8.33 -46.20
N PRO A 180 0.97 -9.01 -47.35
CA PRO A 180 0.22 -10.25 -47.41
C PRO A 180 0.98 -11.37 -46.69
N GLU A 181 0.33 -12.03 -45.73
CA GLU A 181 0.81 -13.27 -45.11
C GLU A 181 0.83 -14.43 -46.11
N PRO A 182 1.91 -15.23 -46.12
CA PRO A 182 1.87 -16.56 -46.69
C PRO A 182 1.84 -17.66 -45.60
N PHE A 183 0.67 -18.29 -45.53
CA PHE A 183 0.40 -19.74 -45.38
C PHE A 183 0.70 -20.45 -44.05
N SER A 184 -0.37 -20.75 -43.33
CA SER A 184 -0.48 -21.86 -42.38
C SER A 184 -0.13 -23.19 -43.05
N ILE A 185 0.97 -23.82 -42.61
CA ILE A 185 1.16 -25.25 -42.83
C ILE A 185 0.35 -25.99 -41.78
N VAL A 186 -0.74 -26.60 -42.23
CA VAL A 186 -1.49 -27.62 -41.50
C VAL A 186 -0.69 -28.91 -41.55
N LEU A 187 -0.08 -29.33 -40.44
CA LEU A 187 0.38 -30.71 -40.28
C LEU A 187 -0.76 -31.55 -39.70
N PHE A 188 -1.42 -32.30 -40.58
CA PHE A 188 -2.12 -33.53 -40.21
C PHE A 188 -1.09 -34.65 -40.04
N GLY A 189 -1.18 -35.37 -38.92
CA GLY A 189 -0.43 -36.60 -38.66
C GLY A 189 -0.72 -37.07 -37.24
N ALA A 190 -1.86 -37.71 -37.02
CA ALA A 190 -1.99 -39.18 -37.02
C ALA A 190 -1.18 -39.83 -35.88
N GLY A 191 -1.92 -40.31 -34.88
CA GLY A 191 -1.35 -40.84 -33.65
C GLY A 191 -0.62 -42.16 -33.81
N VAL A 192 0.18 -42.48 -32.79
CA VAL A 192 0.48 -43.86 -32.42
C VAL A 192 0.48 -43.94 -30.90
N ALA A 193 -0.50 -44.66 -30.37
CA ALA A 193 -0.46 -45.22 -29.04
C ALA A 193 0.55 -46.37 -29.00
N ALA A 194 1.45 -46.38 -28.01
CA ALA A 194 2.16 -47.58 -27.54
C ALA A 194 2.65 -47.29 -26.12
N ALA A 195 1.96 -47.79 -25.10
CA ALA A 195 2.16 -49.12 -24.51
C ALA A 195 3.26 -49.13 -23.44
N SER A 196 2.79 -49.33 -22.22
CA SER A 196 3.49 -49.68 -21.00
C SER A 196 4.66 -50.65 -21.19
N LEU A 197 5.77 -50.41 -20.49
CA LEU A 197 6.65 -51.49 -20.06
C LEU A 197 7.24 -51.20 -18.67
N PHE A 198 6.65 -51.91 -17.70
CA PHE A 198 7.22 -52.22 -16.40
C PHE A 198 8.65 -52.75 -16.54
N VAL A 199 9.61 -52.18 -15.82
CA VAL A 199 10.83 -52.90 -15.45
C VAL A 199 10.90 -52.99 -13.92
N ARG A 200 10.64 -54.22 -13.46
CA ARG A 200 10.68 -54.66 -12.07
C ARG A 200 12.07 -55.25 -11.79
N ARG A 201 12.60 -54.97 -10.59
CA ARG A 201 13.62 -55.73 -9.82
C ARG A 201 15.08 -55.75 -10.30
N LYS A 202 15.98 -55.41 -9.36
CA LYS A 202 16.80 -56.43 -8.69
C LYS A 202 17.29 -55.98 -7.31
N ARG A 203 16.84 -56.70 -6.27
CA ARG A 203 17.52 -56.82 -4.97
C ARG A 203 18.84 -57.58 -5.16
N ARG A 204 19.85 -57.25 -4.36
CA ARG A 204 20.86 -58.15 -3.73
C ARG A 204 21.94 -57.31 -3.04
N PRO A 205 22.76 -57.90 -2.16
CA PRO A 205 22.54 -59.07 -1.30
C PRO A 205 22.10 -58.69 0.11
#